data_AF-A0A2V3ITK7-F1
#
_entry.id   AF-A0A2V3ITK7-F1
#
_cell.length_a   1.000
_cell.length_b   1.000
_cell.length_c   1.000
_cell.angle_alpha   90.00
_cell.angle_beta   90.00
_cell.angle_gamma   90.00
#
_symmetry.space_group_name_H-M   'P 1'
#
loop_
_entity.id
_entity.type
_entity.pdbx_description
1 polymer ?
#
loop_
_entity_poly.entity_id
_entity_poly.type
_entity_poly.pdbx_seq_one_letter_code
_entity_poly.pdbx_strand_id
1 'polypeptide(L)'
;MNASGRAKIWEDSHIRKGKLHTQQTAHSSKYPILFDALDFDLPAKLQGLPHLPQRSFAQQRFAKRKEEREHIQEERRSLSMYAHRDALIKAIKQYQVVIVQSETGSEKTAQIPQYLIDECFGSVVCTKPRRVAAMSVATSVAYETGVKLGHEVAIQYALKIVPQSRLSLKFEAAEEILQERTSRLGSKLGELIIAPIYATLPSEMQANIFEPTPEGARRVVLATNIAETSVTIPGILYVIDPGFRKQRSYNAKTGMESLLVVPVSRAGAKQRAGHAGRIQPGKFFRVYTKWSYMNEMEEGTVPELLRTNLSKVVLLLLSLGIDNFIDLDFIYAPPPEALLHSL
;
A
#
# COMPACT_ATOMS: atom_id res chain seq x y z
N MET A 1 -14.10 5.61 -43.54
CA MET A 1 -14.60 5.91 -42.18
C MET A 1 -13.45 6.47 -41.36
N ASN A 2 -13.58 7.69 -40.86
CA ASN A 2 -12.49 8.47 -40.26
C ASN A 2 -12.09 7.90 -38.88
N ALA A 3 -10.83 8.12 -38.46
CA ALA A 3 -10.24 7.59 -37.22
C ALA A 3 -11.06 7.86 -35.94
N SER A 4 -11.86 8.94 -35.92
CA SER A 4 -12.79 9.28 -34.84
C SER A 4 -13.97 8.30 -34.69
N GLY A 5 -14.40 7.65 -35.77
CA GLY A 5 -15.49 6.67 -35.75
C GLY A 5 -15.09 5.31 -35.17
N ARG A 6 -13.82 4.91 -35.32
CA ARG A 6 -13.30 3.66 -34.70
C ARG A 6 -13.13 3.80 -33.18
N ALA A 7 -12.71 4.97 -32.70
CA ALA A 7 -12.59 5.25 -31.27
C ALA A 7 -13.95 5.18 -30.55
N LYS A 8 -15.01 5.72 -31.15
CA LYS A 8 -16.36 5.72 -30.57
C LYS A 8 -16.99 4.32 -30.52
N ILE A 9 -16.78 3.51 -31.57
CA ILE A 9 -17.23 2.11 -31.61
C ILE A 9 -16.42 1.24 -30.62
N TRP A 10 -15.15 1.57 -30.39
CA TRP A 10 -14.30 0.90 -29.41
C TRP A 10 -14.74 1.20 -27.96
N GLU A 11 -15.01 2.47 -27.63
CA GLU A 11 -15.56 2.91 -26.33
C GLU A 11 -16.90 2.25 -26.03
N ASP A 12 -17.85 2.30 -26.98
CA ASP A 12 -19.19 1.73 -26.79
C ASP A 12 -19.16 0.20 -26.63
N SER A 13 -18.20 -0.50 -27.27
CA SER A 13 -18.06 -1.95 -27.16
C SER A 13 -17.47 -2.41 -25.82
N HIS A 14 -16.57 -1.62 -25.21
CA HIS A 14 -15.95 -1.96 -23.92
C HIS A 14 -16.86 -1.59 -22.73
N ILE A 15 -17.65 -0.52 -22.84
CA ILE A 15 -18.65 -0.15 -21.83
C ILE A 15 -19.74 -1.23 -21.70
N ARG A 16 -20.12 -1.89 -22.81
CA ARG A 16 -21.12 -2.98 -22.80
C ARG A 16 -20.56 -4.31 -22.30
N LYS A 17 -19.29 -4.63 -22.59
CA LYS A 17 -18.63 -5.86 -22.12
C LYS A 17 -18.31 -5.85 -20.62
N GLY A 18 -18.24 -4.67 -20.00
CA GLY A 18 -18.08 -4.51 -18.55
C GLY A 18 -19.31 -4.83 -17.70
N LYS A 19 -20.45 -5.22 -18.29
CA LYS A 19 -21.65 -5.67 -17.55
C LYS A 19 -21.72 -7.20 -17.46
N LEU A 20 -20.68 -7.82 -16.92
CA LEU A 20 -20.78 -9.19 -16.41
C LEU A 20 -21.01 -9.09 -14.89
N HIS A 21 -22.14 -9.62 -14.45
CA HIS A 21 -22.53 -9.76 -13.05
C HIS A 21 -21.53 -10.72 -12.35
N THR A 22 -20.36 -10.20 -11.97
CA THR A 22 -19.60 -10.82 -10.90
C THR A 22 -20.44 -10.65 -9.64
N GLN A 23 -20.81 -11.74 -8.97
CA GLN A 23 -21.44 -11.71 -7.64
C GLN A 23 -20.48 -11.20 -6.54
N GLN A 24 -19.65 -10.21 -6.85
CA GLN A 24 -18.86 -9.47 -5.89
C GLN A 24 -19.40 -8.04 -5.84
N THR A 25 -19.63 -7.57 -4.60
CA THR A 25 -20.03 -6.21 -4.18
C THR A 25 -21.52 -5.91 -3.96
N ALA A 26 -22.28 -6.84 -3.36
CA ALA A 26 -23.45 -6.43 -2.56
C ALA A 26 -23.03 -5.65 -1.26
N HIS A 27 -21.73 -5.53 -0.98
CA HIS A 27 -21.20 -4.86 0.19
C HIS A 27 -20.67 -3.43 -0.04
N SER A 28 -20.43 -2.98 -1.29
CA SER A 28 -19.87 -1.63 -1.54
C SER A 28 -20.89 -0.52 -1.29
N SER A 29 -22.18 -0.78 -1.51
CA SER A 29 -23.27 0.17 -1.22
C SER A 29 -23.49 0.42 0.28
N LYS A 30 -22.86 -0.39 1.15
CA LYS A 30 -22.99 -0.28 2.61
C LYS A 30 -22.03 0.76 3.21
N TYR A 31 -20.92 1.07 2.53
CA TYR A 31 -19.85 1.91 3.06
C TYR A 31 -19.47 3.03 2.09
N PRO A 32 -19.53 4.32 2.51
CA PRO A 32 -19.05 5.44 1.70
C PRO A 32 -17.60 5.29 1.21
N ILE A 33 -16.69 4.80 2.06
CA ILE A 33 -15.28 4.57 1.69
C ILE A 33 -14.89 3.12 1.93
N LEU A 34 -14.38 2.45 0.89
CA LEU A 34 -13.84 1.10 0.97
C LEU A 34 -12.36 1.09 0.57
N PHE A 35 -11.48 0.71 1.49
CA PHE A 35 -10.08 0.43 1.21
C PHE A 35 -9.91 -1.04 0.86
N ASP A 36 -9.50 -1.35 -0.36
CA ASP A 36 -9.29 -2.71 -0.84
C ASP A 36 -7.80 -3.03 -0.95
N ALA A 37 -7.34 -4.05 -0.23
CA ALA A 37 -6.00 -4.57 -0.39
C ALA A 37 -6.01 -5.61 -1.51
N LEU A 38 -5.45 -5.25 -2.66
CA LEU A 38 -5.26 -6.14 -3.81
C LEU A 38 -4.12 -7.12 -3.52
N ASP A 39 -4.32 -8.05 -2.60
CA ASP A 39 -3.50 -9.25 -2.49
C ASP A 39 -4.13 -10.28 -3.44
N PHE A 40 -3.53 -10.48 -4.63
CA PHE A 40 -3.97 -11.44 -5.66
C PHE A 40 -3.74 -12.90 -5.21
N ASP A 41 -4.41 -13.31 -4.14
CA ASP A 41 -4.45 -14.67 -3.64
C ASP A 41 -5.86 -14.93 -3.09
N LEU A 42 -6.72 -15.56 -3.88
CA LEU A 42 -8.09 -15.87 -3.47
C LEU A 42 -8.09 -16.97 -2.40
N PRO A 43 -8.89 -16.80 -1.34
CA PRO A 43 -9.81 -17.87 -0.99
C PRO A 43 -11.25 -17.41 -1.20
N ALA A 44 -12.02 -18.27 -1.87
CA ALA A 44 -13.46 -18.18 -1.92
C ALA A 44 -14.04 -18.37 -0.50
N LYS A 45 -14.30 -17.27 0.20
CA LYS A 45 -15.42 -17.01 1.15
C LYS A 45 -15.12 -15.75 1.95
N LEU A 46 -15.95 -14.72 1.74
CA LEU A 46 -16.05 -13.53 2.59
C LEU A 46 -16.77 -13.89 3.90
N GLN A 47 -16.03 -14.08 5.00
CA GLN A 47 -16.60 -14.04 6.35
C GLN A 47 -15.58 -13.43 7.33
N GLY A 48 -16.04 -12.50 8.18
CA GLY A 48 -15.33 -12.09 9.39
C GLY A 48 -15.05 -10.58 9.51
N LEU A 49 -16.08 -9.78 9.81
CA LEU A 49 -15.89 -8.56 10.60
C LEU A 49 -16.31 -8.89 12.04
N PRO A 50 -15.47 -8.69 13.07
CA PRO A 50 -15.91 -8.86 14.46
C PRO A 50 -16.97 -7.79 14.79
N HIS A 51 -18.16 -8.25 15.19
CA HIS A 51 -19.20 -7.38 15.73
C HIS A 51 -18.77 -6.89 17.12
N LEU A 52 -18.47 -5.60 17.25
CA LEU A 52 -18.22 -4.97 18.55
C LEU A 52 -19.52 -4.40 19.16
N PRO A 53 -19.74 -4.55 20.48
CA PRO A 53 -21.03 -4.28 21.11
C PRO A 53 -21.38 -2.80 21.15
N GLN A 54 -22.67 -2.51 20.90
CA GLN A 54 -23.26 -1.18 21.03
C GLN A 54 -23.61 -0.91 22.51
N ARG A 55 -23.05 0.15 23.10
CA ARG A 55 -23.67 0.83 24.27
C ARG A 55 -23.51 2.34 24.18
N SER A 56 -24.62 3.00 24.49
CA SER A 56 -24.90 4.44 24.46
C SER A 56 -24.28 5.19 25.65
N PHE A 57 -23.47 6.21 25.37
CA PHE A 57 -23.03 7.23 26.34
C PHE A 57 -22.90 8.56 25.59
N ALA A 58 -23.94 9.40 25.64
CA ALA A 58 -24.23 10.34 24.55
C ALA A 58 -24.50 11.79 24.95
N GLN A 59 -23.92 12.39 26.00
CA GLN A 59 -24.10 13.85 26.19
C GLN A 59 -22.81 14.60 26.54
N GLN A 60 -21.98 14.10 27.45
CA GLN A 60 -20.70 14.79 27.79
C GLN A 60 -19.59 14.63 26.73
N ARG A 61 -19.70 13.66 25.81
CA ARG A 61 -18.72 13.44 24.72
C ARG A 61 -18.88 14.37 23.53
N PHE A 62 -20.04 15.01 23.34
CA PHE A 62 -20.34 15.75 22.11
C PHE A 62 -19.63 17.10 22.00
N ALA A 63 -19.48 17.83 23.10
CA ALA A 63 -18.74 19.10 23.12
C ALA A 63 -17.24 18.88 22.85
N LYS A 64 -16.63 17.90 23.55
CA LYS A 64 -15.23 17.51 23.36
C LYS A 64 -14.95 17.02 21.93
N ARG A 65 -15.91 16.27 21.33
CA ARG A 65 -15.85 15.85 19.92
C ARG A 65 -15.99 17.00 18.92
N LYS A 66 -16.65 18.11 19.29
CA LYS A 66 -16.81 19.26 18.39
C LYS A 66 -15.49 20.01 18.27
N GLU A 67 -14.85 20.31 19.41
CA GLU A 67 -13.51 20.90 19.46
C GLU A 67 -12.46 20.00 18.79
N GLU A 68 -12.47 18.69 19.10
CA GLU A 68 -11.58 17.70 18.45
C GLU A 68 -11.81 17.65 16.93
N ARG A 69 -13.06 17.73 16.46
CA ARG A 69 -13.37 17.75 15.02
C ARG A 69 -12.93 19.04 14.35
N GLU A 70 -13.12 20.19 15.00
CA GLU A 70 -12.67 21.49 14.49
C GLU A 70 -11.15 21.51 14.34
N HIS A 71 -10.41 21.03 15.35
CA HIS A 71 -8.95 20.90 15.29
C HIS A 71 -8.49 19.99 14.14
N ILE A 72 -9.08 18.79 14.01
CA ILE A 72 -8.75 17.86 12.91
C ILE A 72 -9.05 18.50 11.54
N GLN A 73 -10.13 19.27 11.43
CA GLN A 73 -10.49 19.94 10.19
C GLN A 73 -9.52 21.08 9.84
N GLU A 74 -8.99 21.79 10.83
CA GLU A 74 -7.94 22.79 10.66
C GLU A 74 -6.61 22.15 10.24
N GLU A 75 -6.21 21.06 10.88
CA GLU A 75 -5.05 20.27 10.48
C GLU A 75 -5.17 19.83 9.02
N ARG A 76 -6.34 19.30 8.61
CA ARG A 76 -6.60 18.89 7.21
C ARG A 76 -6.47 20.04 6.20
N ARG A 77 -6.81 21.26 6.59
CA ARG A 77 -6.64 22.46 5.75
C ARG A 77 -5.19 22.89 5.60
N SER A 78 -4.33 22.54 6.56
CA SER A 78 -2.90 22.83 6.52
C SER A 78 -2.09 21.88 5.62
N LEU A 79 -2.69 20.75 5.23
CA LEU A 79 -2.03 19.71 4.44
C LEU A 79 -1.76 20.17 3.00
N SER A 80 -0.61 19.75 2.46
CA SER A 80 -0.16 20.12 1.10
C SER A 80 -1.16 19.83 -0.02
N MET A 81 -1.96 18.78 0.12
CA MET A 81 -2.99 18.42 -0.88
C MET A 81 -4.20 19.35 -0.88
N TYR A 82 -4.49 20.04 0.22
CA TYR A 82 -5.66 20.91 0.33
C TYR A 82 -5.56 22.08 -0.65
N ALA A 83 -4.36 22.62 -0.86
CA ALA A 83 -4.09 23.69 -1.83
C ALA A 83 -4.48 23.32 -3.27
N HIS A 84 -4.55 22.03 -3.60
CA HIS A 84 -4.89 21.52 -4.92
C HIS A 84 -6.30 20.90 -5.00
N ARG A 85 -7.08 20.95 -3.91
CA ARG A 85 -8.41 20.33 -3.82
C ARG A 85 -9.33 20.75 -4.96
N ASP A 86 -9.51 22.05 -5.16
CA ASP A 86 -10.51 22.56 -6.11
C ASP A 86 -10.12 22.26 -7.56
N ALA A 87 -8.83 22.35 -7.88
CA ALA A 87 -8.29 21.96 -9.19
C ALA A 87 -8.50 20.46 -9.45
N LEU A 88 -8.27 19.61 -8.44
CA LEU A 88 -8.49 18.17 -8.53
C LEU A 88 -9.98 17.85 -8.75
N ILE A 89 -10.88 18.41 -7.94
CA ILE A 89 -12.32 18.19 -8.08
C ILE A 89 -12.82 18.66 -9.45
N LYS A 90 -12.34 19.82 -9.93
CA LYS A 90 -12.67 20.30 -11.28
C LYS A 90 -12.22 19.32 -12.36
N ALA A 91 -11.00 18.80 -12.26
CA ALA A 91 -10.48 17.81 -13.20
C ALA A 91 -11.30 16.50 -13.17
N ILE A 92 -11.67 16.01 -11.98
CA ILE A 92 -12.48 14.79 -11.83
C ILE A 92 -13.91 14.97 -12.36
N LYS A 93 -14.50 16.17 -12.19
CA LYS A 93 -15.81 16.50 -12.80
C LYS A 93 -15.74 16.58 -14.32
N GLN A 94 -14.59 16.94 -14.88
CA GLN A 94 -14.40 17.14 -16.31
C GLN A 94 -13.96 15.88 -17.07
N TYR A 95 -13.15 15.03 -16.45
CA TYR A 95 -12.51 13.89 -17.10
C TYR A 95 -12.85 12.59 -16.38
N GLN A 96 -13.17 11.55 -17.15
CA GLN A 96 -13.45 10.21 -16.62
C GLN A 96 -12.21 9.56 -15.98
N VAL A 97 -11.00 9.89 -16.47
CA VAL A 97 -9.73 9.36 -15.96
C VAL A 97 -8.79 10.52 -15.65
N VAL A 98 -8.28 10.56 -14.42
CA VAL A 98 -7.34 11.58 -13.95
C VAL A 98 -6.13 10.89 -13.31
N ILE A 99 -4.92 11.21 -13.78
CA ILE A 99 -3.67 10.73 -13.20
C ILE A 99 -3.13 11.78 -12.22
N VAL A 100 -2.98 11.41 -10.94
CA VAL A 100 -2.50 12.32 -9.89
C VAL A 100 -1.08 11.95 -9.48
N GLN A 101 -0.12 12.81 -9.80
CA GLN A 101 1.28 12.68 -9.39
C GLN A 101 1.61 13.67 -8.27
N SER A 102 2.31 13.20 -7.24
CA SER A 102 2.95 14.02 -6.19
C SER A 102 3.86 13.13 -5.33
N GLU A 103 4.58 13.72 -4.38
CA GLU A 103 5.54 13.00 -3.54
C GLU A 103 4.87 12.06 -2.51
N THR A 104 5.60 11.04 -2.07
CA THR A 104 5.13 10.15 -1.00
C THR A 104 5.06 10.92 0.32
N GLY A 105 3.95 10.82 1.04
CA GLY A 105 3.73 11.59 2.27
C GLY A 105 2.88 12.85 2.08
N SER A 106 2.53 13.19 0.85
CA SER A 106 1.51 14.23 0.54
C SER A 106 0.07 13.80 0.91
N GLU A 107 -0.14 12.69 1.61
CA GLU A 107 -1.46 12.25 2.10
C GLU A 107 -2.56 12.03 1.04
N LYS A 108 -2.20 11.90 -0.23
CA LYS A 108 -3.14 11.64 -1.33
C LYS A 108 -4.18 10.56 -1.03
N THR A 109 -3.75 9.42 -0.49
CA THR A 109 -4.66 8.31 -0.24
C THR A 109 -5.53 8.51 0.99
N ALA A 110 -5.14 9.38 1.92
CA ALA A 110 -6.01 9.75 3.02
C ALA A 110 -7.03 10.81 2.57
N GLN A 111 -6.60 11.84 1.84
CA GLN A 111 -7.41 13.03 1.58
C GLN A 111 -8.30 12.96 0.34
N ILE A 112 -7.82 12.43 -0.79
CA ILE A 112 -8.61 12.40 -2.05
C ILE A 112 -9.96 11.69 -1.87
N PRO A 113 -10.04 10.53 -1.20
CA PRO A 113 -11.32 9.85 -1.01
C PRO A 113 -12.31 10.69 -0.20
N GLN A 114 -11.81 11.39 0.82
CA GLN A 114 -12.63 12.29 1.65
C GLN A 114 -13.16 13.47 0.81
N TYR A 115 -12.33 14.09 -0.04
CA TYR A 115 -12.78 15.17 -0.92
C TYR A 115 -13.89 14.72 -1.89
N LEU A 116 -13.82 13.48 -2.38
CA LEU A 116 -14.85 12.92 -3.25
C LEU A 116 -16.17 12.67 -2.50
N ILE A 117 -16.10 12.21 -1.25
CA ILE A 117 -17.28 12.06 -0.39
C ILE A 117 -17.88 13.42 -0.03
N ASP A 118 -17.06 14.41 0.30
CA ASP A 118 -17.50 15.78 0.59
C ASP A 118 -18.28 16.39 -0.60
N GLU A 119 -17.87 16.07 -1.83
CA GLU A 119 -18.53 16.48 -3.08
C GLU A 119 -19.66 15.53 -3.53
N CYS A 120 -20.03 14.55 -2.69
CA CYS A 120 -21.14 13.63 -2.90
C CYS A 120 -21.01 12.73 -4.15
N PHE A 121 -19.80 12.30 -4.52
CA PHE A 121 -19.56 11.37 -5.64
C PHE A 121 -20.07 9.92 -5.42
N GLY A 122 -20.73 9.64 -4.29
CA GLY A 122 -21.21 8.30 -3.94
C GLY A 122 -20.15 7.45 -3.24
N SER A 123 -20.18 6.12 -3.42
CA SER A 123 -19.21 5.22 -2.81
C SER A 123 -17.85 5.29 -3.50
N VAL A 124 -16.78 5.49 -2.73
CA VAL A 124 -15.40 5.57 -3.23
C VAL A 124 -14.62 4.33 -2.83
N VAL A 125 -14.00 3.66 -3.81
CA VAL A 125 -13.12 2.51 -3.58
C VAL A 125 -11.67 2.93 -3.79
N CYS A 126 -10.84 2.64 -2.80
CA CYS A 126 -9.40 2.95 -2.79
C CYS A 126 -8.60 1.65 -2.77
N THR A 127 -7.95 1.32 -3.88
CA THR A 127 -7.14 0.11 -3.97
C THR A 127 -5.71 0.35 -3.50
N LYS A 128 -5.15 -0.63 -2.76
CA LYS A 128 -3.78 -0.64 -2.29
C LYS A 128 -3.14 -2.00 -2.56
N PRO A 129 -1.90 -2.04 -3.07
CA PRO A 129 -1.22 -3.31 -3.35
C PRO A 129 -0.71 -4.02 -2.08
N ARG A 130 -0.84 -3.41 -0.89
CA ARG A 130 -0.36 -4.01 0.36
C ARG A 130 -1.42 -3.85 1.46
N ARG A 131 -1.75 -4.95 2.13
CA ARG A 131 -2.68 -4.99 3.27
C ARG A 131 -2.36 -3.98 4.38
N VAL A 132 -1.08 -3.88 4.75
CA VAL A 132 -0.64 -2.96 5.82
C VAL A 132 -0.92 -1.50 5.45
N ALA A 133 -0.74 -1.13 4.18
CA ALA A 133 -1.04 0.21 3.69
C ALA A 133 -2.54 0.48 3.70
N ALA A 134 -3.36 -0.49 3.26
CA ALA A 134 -4.81 -0.36 3.29
C ALA A 134 -5.31 -0.16 4.73
N MET A 135 -4.80 -0.96 5.66
CA MET A 135 -5.18 -0.90 7.08
C MET A 135 -4.77 0.40 7.75
N SER A 136 -3.51 0.83 7.55
CA SER A 136 -3.00 2.08 8.10
C SER A 136 -3.80 3.29 7.60
N VAL A 137 -4.02 3.38 6.28
CA VAL A 137 -4.76 4.51 5.70
C VAL A 137 -6.22 4.51 6.14
N ALA A 138 -6.90 3.36 6.14
CA ALA A 138 -8.29 3.29 6.57
C ALA A 138 -8.48 3.66 8.04
N THR A 139 -7.53 3.27 8.90
CA THR A 139 -7.53 3.63 10.32
C THR A 139 -7.36 5.15 10.49
N SER A 140 -6.42 5.76 9.77
CA SER A 140 -6.24 7.22 9.77
C SER A 140 -7.47 7.94 9.25
N VAL A 141 -8.05 7.52 8.13
CA VAL A 141 -9.26 8.16 7.56
C VAL A 141 -10.46 8.01 8.49
N ALA A 142 -10.64 6.87 9.15
CA ALA A 142 -11.69 6.68 10.15
C ALA A 142 -11.51 7.62 11.35
N TYR A 143 -10.27 7.80 11.80
CA TYR A 143 -9.93 8.76 12.86
C TYR A 143 -10.22 10.21 12.44
N GLU A 144 -9.76 10.63 11.26
CA GLU A 144 -9.94 11.99 10.71
C GLU A 144 -11.42 12.34 10.48
N THR A 145 -12.22 11.39 10.04
CA THR A 145 -13.67 11.59 9.83
C THR A 145 -14.47 11.43 11.14
N GLY A 146 -13.82 11.00 12.23
CA GLY A 146 -14.46 10.78 13.53
C GLY A 146 -15.46 9.63 13.53
N VAL A 147 -15.28 8.64 12.65
CA VAL A 147 -16.14 7.46 12.51
C VAL A 147 -15.43 6.22 12.99
N LYS A 148 -16.18 5.19 13.41
CA LYS A 148 -15.57 3.90 13.73
C LYS A 148 -15.29 3.13 12.45
N LEU A 149 -14.12 2.51 12.38
CA LEU A 149 -13.79 1.55 11.34
C LEU A 149 -14.86 0.45 11.29
N GLY A 150 -15.32 0.10 10.08
CA GLY A 150 -16.40 -0.84 9.82
C GLY A 150 -17.82 -0.24 9.85
N HIS A 151 -17.99 1.08 9.96
CA HIS A 151 -19.29 1.76 9.83
C HIS A 151 -19.41 2.58 8.54
N GLU A 152 -18.59 3.61 8.39
CA GLU A 152 -18.57 4.47 7.19
C GLU A 152 -17.30 4.26 6.35
N VAL A 153 -16.22 3.82 7.01
CA VAL A 153 -14.95 3.42 6.38
C VAL A 153 -14.74 1.94 6.62
N ALA A 154 -14.58 1.16 5.55
CA ALA A 154 -14.34 -0.27 5.62
C ALA A 154 -13.00 -0.65 4.95
N ILE A 155 -12.44 -1.79 5.38
CA ILE A 155 -11.28 -2.41 4.73
C ILE A 155 -11.71 -3.78 4.23
N GLN A 156 -11.35 -4.10 3.00
CA GLN A 156 -11.46 -5.44 2.42
C GLN A 156 -10.06 -5.97 2.14
N TYR A 157 -9.80 -7.21 2.55
CA TYR A 157 -8.58 -7.95 2.20
C TYR A 157 -8.82 -9.46 2.27
N ALA A 158 -8.09 -10.22 1.48
CA ALA A 158 -8.06 -11.67 1.58
C ALA A 158 -7.18 -12.11 2.77
N LEU A 159 -7.69 -13.00 3.62
CA LEU A 159 -6.88 -13.62 4.67
C LEU A 159 -5.94 -14.64 4.04
N LYS A 160 -4.66 -14.30 3.98
CA LYS A 160 -3.60 -15.23 3.60
C LYS A 160 -3.01 -15.88 4.84
N ILE A 161 -3.23 -17.18 5.00
CA ILE A 161 -2.51 -18.00 5.98
C ILE A 161 -1.14 -18.30 5.34
N VAL A 162 -0.12 -17.56 5.75
CA VAL A 162 1.26 -17.83 5.34
C VAL A 162 1.93 -18.61 6.47
N PRO A 163 2.42 -19.84 6.24
CA PRO A 163 3.20 -20.54 7.25
C PRO A 163 4.40 -19.69 7.67
N GLN A 164 4.77 -19.73 8.95
CA GLN A 164 5.91 -18.98 9.50
C GLN A 164 7.12 -19.17 8.58
N SER A 165 7.52 -18.10 7.92
CA SER A 165 8.57 -18.16 6.90
C SER A 165 9.94 -17.99 7.55
N ARG A 166 11.00 -18.52 6.92
CA ARG A 166 12.43 -18.25 7.26
C ARG A 166 12.78 -16.77 7.44
N LEU A 167 11.89 -15.85 7.07
CA LEU A 167 12.05 -14.42 7.28
C LEU A 167 11.92 -14.02 8.75
N SER A 168 10.99 -14.61 9.54
CA SER A 168 10.83 -14.27 10.96
C SER A 168 12.11 -14.58 11.74
N LEU A 169 12.70 -15.75 11.50
CA LEU A 169 13.99 -16.16 12.06
C LEU A 169 15.14 -15.17 11.78
N LYS A 170 15.13 -14.49 10.62
CA LYS A 170 16.17 -13.49 10.30
C LYS A 170 15.95 -12.17 11.04
N PHE A 171 14.70 -11.79 11.29
CA PHE A 171 14.38 -10.61 12.09
C PHE A 171 14.69 -10.86 13.56
N GLU A 172 14.27 -12.01 14.09
CA GLU A 172 14.58 -12.45 15.46
C GLU A 172 16.10 -12.46 15.71
N ALA A 173 16.89 -13.03 14.80
CA ALA A 173 18.35 -13.01 14.92
C ALA A 173 18.95 -11.59 14.85
N ALA A 174 18.39 -10.70 14.02
CA ALA A 174 18.86 -9.31 13.94
C ALA A 174 18.50 -8.52 15.21
N GLU A 175 17.32 -8.76 15.77
CA GLU A 175 16.88 -8.21 17.05
C GLU A 175 17.79 -8.66 18.19
N GLU A 176 18.05 -9.96 18.29
CA GLU A 176 18.93 -10.54 19.31
C GLU A 176 20.34 -9.93 19.25
N ILE A 177 20.94 -9.83 18.06
CA ILE A 177 22.26 -9.21 17.88
C ILE A 177 22.24 -7.74 18.32
N LEU A 178 21.19 -6.99 17.96
CA LEU A 178 21.10 -5.58 18.34
C LEU A 178 20.90 -5.40 19.85
N GLN A 179 20.05 -6.23 20.48
CA GLN A 179 19.84 -6.24 21.93
C GLN A 179 21.12 -6.60 22.68
N GLU A 180 21.83 -7.63 22.24
CA GLU A 180 23.10 -8.05 22.81
C GLU A 180 24.16 -6.94 22.73
N ARG A 181 24.31 -6.32 21.55
CA ARG A 181 25.27 -5.22 21.32
C ARG A 181 24.94 -4.00 22.17
N THR A 182 23.65 -3.66 22.27
CA THR A 182 23.17 -2.53 23.09
C THR A 182 23.45 -2.79 24.57
N SER A 183 23.20 -4.01 25.05
CA SER A 183 23.47 -4.41 26.44
C SER A 183 24.95 -4.29 26.79
N ARG A 184 25.85 -4.65 25.87
CA ARG A 184 27.31 -4.52 26.05
C ARG A 184 27.81 -3.07 26.07
N LEU A 185 27.07 -2.14 25.46
CA LEU A 185 27.43 -0.71 25.41
C LEU A 185 27.00 0.04 26.69
N GLY A 186 26.17 -0.58 27.53
CA GLY A 186 25.79 -0.08 28.86
C GLY A 186 25.17 1.32 28.82
N SER A 187 25.52 2.17 29.80
CA SER A 187 24.99 3.53 29.97
C SER A 187 25.47 4.56 28.94
N LYS A 188 26.32 4.17 27.97
CA LYS A 188 26.79 5.09 26.92
C LYS A 188 25.74 5.36 25.85
N LEU A 189 24.67 4.56 25.81
CA LEU A 189 23.56 4.70 24.87
C LEU A 189 22.25 4.88 25.63
N GLY A 190 21.38 5.75 25.11
CA GLY A 190 19.97 5.77 25.50
C GLY A 190 19.27 4.48 25.09
N GLU A 191 18.10 4.23 25.69
CA GLU A 191 17.31 3.02 25.44
C GLU A 191 17.03 2.82 23.94
N LEU A 192 17.22 1.60 23.44
CA LEU A 192 17.00 1.26 22.03
C LEU A 192 15.75 0.39 21.87
N ILE A 193 14.70 0.94 21.25
CA ILE A 193 13.46 0.21 20.98
C ILE A 193 13.53 -0.37 19.58
N ILE A 194 13.65 -1.70 19.48
CA ILE A 194 13.72 -2.39 18.19
C ILE A 194 12.32 -2.86 17.80
N ALA A 195 11.86 -2.47 16.61
CA ALA A 195 10.52 -2.79 16.11
C ALA A 195 10.59 -3.37 14.69
N PRO A 196 10.29 -4.66 14.48
CA PRO A 196 10.27 -5.25 13.15
C PRO A 196 9.01 -4.86 12.36
N ILE A 197 9.11 -4.83 11.03
CA ILE A 197 7.97 -4.79 10.12
C ILE A 197 8.21 -5.63 8.86
N TYR A 198 7.39 -6.67 8.72
CA TYR A 198 7.38 -7.58 7.56
C TYR A 198 5.97 -8.16 7.32
N ALA A 199 5.76 -8.75 6.14
CA ALA A 199 4.40 -9.04 5.64
C ALA A 199 3.59 -10.01 6.52
N THR A 200 4.27 -10.95 7.17
CA THR A 200 3.67 -11.98 8.02
C THR A 200 3.54 -11.55 9.48
N LEU A 201 4.00 -10.37 9.87
CA LEU A 201 3.89 -9.87 11.24
C LEU A 201 2.41 -9.60 11.57
N PRO A 202 1.88 -10.01 12.75
CA PRO A 202 0.50 -9.69 13.15
C PRO A 202 0.22 -8.19 13.17
N SER A 203 -1.04 -7.80 12.90
CA SER A 203 -1.44 -6.39 12.81
C SER A 203 -1.21 -5.60 14.11
N GLU A 204 -1.40 -6.23 15.27
CA GLU A 204 -1.14 -5.62 16.57
C GLU A 204 0.34 -5.25 16.71
N MET A 205 1.25 -6.17 16.39
CA MET A 205 2.69 -5.90 16.43
C MET A 205 3.14 -4.88 15.38
N GLN A 206 2.47 -4.84 14.21
CA GLN A 206 2.74 -3.80 13.22
C GLN A 206 2.36 -2.40 13.72
N ALA A 207 1.37 -2.28 14.61
CA ALA A 207 0.94 -1.00 15.15
C ALA A 207 2.03 -0.34 16.02
N ASN A 208 2.88 -1.15 16.68
CA ASN A 208 3.94 -0.70 17.58
C ASN A 208 4.94 0.27 16.91
N ILE A 209 5.13 0.19 15.59
CA ILE A 209 6.04 1.10 14.88
C ILE A 209 5.54 2.56 14.86
N PHE A 210 4.24 2.77 15.08
CA PHE A 210 3.58 4.08 15.04
C PHE A 210 3.46 4.74 16.41
N GLU A 211 3.72 4.02 17.50
CA GLU A 211 3.68 4.59 18.85
C GLU A 211 4.70 5.75 18.97
N PRO A 212 4.50 6.75 19.82
CA PRO A 212 5.54 7.75 20.07
C PRO A 212 6.77 7.09 20.73
N THR A 213 7.98 7.57 20.40
CA THR A 213 9.20 7.09 21.08
C THR A 213 9.35 7.84 22.42
N PRO A 214 9.56 7.15 23.55
CA PRO A 214 9.81 7.79 24.85
C PRO A 214 11.00 8.75 24.83
N GLU A 215 11.00 9.75 25.71
CA GLU A 215 12.09 10.71 25.81
C GLU A 215 13.40 10.01 26.23
N GLY A 216 14.49 10.31 25.53
CA GLY A 216 15.80 9.66 25.75
C GLY A 216 15.95 8.27 25.10
N ALA A 217 14.88 7.69 24.57
CA ALA A 217 14.92 6.44 23.81
C ALA A 217 15.06 6.70 22.30
N ARG A 218 15.64 5.73 21.58
CA ARG A 218 15.73 5.73 20.12
C ARG A 218 15.05 4.50 19.57
N ARG A 219 14.12 4.69 18.62
CA ARG A 219 13.54 3.60 17.87
C ARG A 219 14.42 3.18 16.69
N VAL A 220 14.59 1.87 16.52
CA VAL A 220 15.18 1.23 15.35
C VAL A 220 14.13 0.35 14.70
N VAL A 221 13.70 0.73 13.50
CA VAL A 221 12.75 -0.07 12.73
C VAL A 221 13.50 -1.00 11.79
N LEU A 222 13.34 -2.31 11.98
CA LEU A 222 13.83 -3.32 11.05
C LEU A 222 12.75 -3.59 10.01
N ALA A 223 12.94 -3.14 8.78
CA ALA A 223 11.92 -3.23 7.75
C ALA A 223 12.36 -4.06 6.53
N THR A 224 11.39 -4.75 5.93
CA THR A 224 11.51 -5.22 4.55
C THR A 224 11.17 -4.08 3.57
N ASN A 225 11.03 -4.40 2.27
CA ASN A 225 10.53 -3.49 1.25
C ASN A 225 9.12 -2.92 1.55
N ILE A 226 8.44 -3.36 2.61
CA ILE A 226 7.19 -2.76 3.11
C ILE A 226 7.37 -1.27 3.42
N ALA A 227 8.48 -0.90 4.06
CA ALA A 227 8.75 0.49 4.40
C ALA A 227 9.11 1.35 3.19
N GLU A 228 9.46 0.79 2.02
CA GLU A 228 9.90 1.57 0.85
C GLU A 228 8.83 2.53 0.33
N THR A 229 7.58 2.07 0.20
CA THR A 229 6.48 2.86 -0.39
C THR A 229 5.18 2.80 0.39
N SER A 230 4.98 1.79 1.23
CA SER A 230 3.65 1.43 1.71
C SER A 230 3.33 1.92 3.12
N VAL A 231 4.35 2.28 3.89
CA VAL A 231 4.18 2.76 5.25
C VAL A 231 5.08 3.97 5.47
N THR A 232 4.51 5.00 6.07
CA THR A 232 5.23 6.18 6.54
C THR A 232 5.39 6.06 8.04
N ILE A 233 6.63 5.92 8.51
CA ILE A 233 6.92 5.88 9.94
C ILE A 233 7.33 7.29 10.35
N PRO A 234 6.62 7.95 11.28
CA PRO A 234 7.00 9.29 11.73
C PRO A 234 8.33 9.24 12.47
N GLY A 235 9.12 10.32 12.36
CA GLY A 235 10.35 10.51 13.13
C GLY A 235 11.59 9.78 12.59
N ILE A 236 11.55 9.20 11.39
CA ILE A 236 12.74 8.57 10.78
C ILE A 236 13.70 9.64 10.25
N LEU A 237 14.89 9.70 10.86
CA LEU A 237 15.97 10.64 10.49
C LEU A 237 17.17 9.94 9.85
N TYR A 238 17.32 8.65 10.11
CA TYR A 238 18.44 7.85 9.65
C TYR A 238 17.90 6.62 8.94
N VAL A 239 18.36 6.40 7.72
CA VAL A 239 18.02 5.20 6.96
C VAL A 239 19.32 4.53 6.52
N ILE A 240 19.42 3.23 6.80
CA ILE A 240 20.53 2.37 6.39
C ILE A 240 20.02 1.44 5.30
N ASP A 241 20.52 1.58 4.08
CA ASP A 241 20.08 0.81 2.92
C ASP A 241 21.16 -0.19 2.48
N PRO A 242 20.92 -1.51 2.64
CA PRO A 242 21.82 -2.53 2.14
C PRO A 242 21.76 -2.67 0.61
N GLY A 243 20.77 -2.08 -0.06
CA GLY A 243 20.67 -2.11 -1.53
C GLY A 243 20.07 -3.38 -2.12
N PHE A 244 19.44 -4.22 -1.28
CA PHE A 244 18.80 -5.46 -1.71
C PHE A 244 17.30 -5.49 -1.42
N ARG A 245 16.60 -6.34 -2.17
CA ARG A 245 15.22 -6.74 -1.89
C ARG A 245 15.02 -8.22 -2.20
N LYS A 246 14.04 -8.84 -1.55
CA LYS A 246 13.53 -10.14 -1.98
C LYS A 246 12.49 -9.93 -3.08
N GLN A 247 12.62 -10.65 -4.18
CA GLN A 247 11.75 -10.53 -5.34
C GLN A 247 11.38 -11.93 -5.83
N ARG A 248 10.09 -12.13 -6.13
CA ARG A 248 9.61 -13.31 -6.86
C ARG A 248 10.09 -13.22 -8.31
N SER A 249 10.73 -14.29 -8.76
CA SER A 249 11.18 -14.49 -10.11
C SER A 249 10.52 -15.75 -10.66
N TYR A 250 10.03 -15.67 -11.89
CA TYR A 250 9.42 -16.78 -12.61
C TYR A 250 10.22 -17.06 -13.87
N ASN A 251 10.60 -18.32 -14.06
CA ASN A 251 11.22 -18.77 -15.30
C ASN A 251 10.18 -19.48 -16.15
N ALA A 252 9.72 -18.82 -17.22
CA ALA A 252 8.70 -19.35 -18.11
C ALA A 252 9.13 -20.67 -18.79
N LYS A 253 10.43 -20.88 -19.02
CA LYS A 253 10.92 -22.12 -19.68
C LYS A 253 10.84 -23.34 -18.77
N THR A 254 11.03 -23.15 -17.46
CA THR A 254 11.01 -24.25 -16.49
C THR A 254 9.71 -24.34 -15.70
N GLY A 255 8.83 -23.33 -15.81
CA GLY A 255 7.60 -23.22 -15.02
C GLY A 255 7.84 -22.98 -13.52
N MET A 256 9.09 -22.72 -13.10
CA MET A 256 9.44 -22.61 -11.69
C MET A 256 9.37 -21.16 -11.18
N GLU A 257 8.74 -20.99 -10.02
CA GLU A 257 8.77 -19.75 -9.25
C GLU A 257 9.83 -19.85 -8.14
N SER A 258 10.62 -18.78 -7.94
CA SER A 258 11.65 -18.72 -6.92
C SER A 258 11.70 -17.35 -6.26
N LEU A 259 12.06 -17.31 -4.97
CA LEU A 259 12.26 -16.07 -4.23
C LEU A 259 13.75 -15.74 -4.14
N LEU A 260 14.19 -14.77 -4.94
CA LEU A 260 15.59 -14.39 -5.04
C LEU A 260 15.86 -13.08 -4.30
N VAL A 261 17.07 -12.96 -3.75
CA VAL A 261 17.59 -11.68 -3.26
C VAL A 261 18.26 -10.99 -4.45
N VAL A 262 17.75 -9.81 -4.83
CA VAL A 262 18.24 -9.05 -5.97
C VAL A 262 18.58 -7.62 -5.55
N PRO A 263 19.51 -6.94 -6.24
CA PRO A 263 19.74 -5.51 -6.05
C PRO A 263 18.44 -4.71 -6.26
N VAL A 264 18.31 -3.61 -5.53
CA VAL A 264 17.22 -2.66 -5.75
C VAL A 264 17.47 -1.82 -6.99
N SER A 265 16.41 -1.36 -7.63
CA SER A 265 16.53 -0.33 -8.67
C SER A 265 16.95 1.01 -8.05
N ARG A 266 17.61 1.87 -8.85
CA ARG A 266 17.97 3.26 -8.50
C ARG A 266 16.73 4.05 -8.07
N ALA A 267 15.58 3.89 -8.73
CA ALA A 267 14.32 4.50 -8.30
C ALA A 267 13.90 4.05 -6.89
N GLY A 268 13.96 2.74 -6.60
CA GLY A 268 13.67 2.20 -5.27
C GLY A 268 14.64 2.70 -4.18
N ALA A 269 15.94 2.77 -4.47
CA ALA A 269 16.93 3.35 -3.56
C ALA A 269 16.66 4.85 -3.27
N LYS A 270 16.25 5.63 -4.29
CA LYS A 270 15.81 7.02 -4.10
C LYS A 270 14.56 7.11 -3.21
N GLN A 271 13.59 6.20 -3.39
CA GLN A 271 12.40 6.15 -2.52
C GLN A 271 12.76 5.84 -1.07
N ARG A 272 13.70 4.92 -0.82
CA ARG A 272 14.23 4.63 0.54
C ARG A 272 14.89 5.86 1.16
N ALA A 273 15.69 6.59 0.39
CA ALA A 273 16.31 7.83 0.85
C ALA A 273 15.28 8.91 1.24
N GLY A 274 14.17 8.97 0.51
CA GLY A 274 13.06 9.89 0.78
C GLY A 274 12.34 9.67 2.13
N HIS A 275 12.65 8.62 2.89
CA HIS A 275 12.11 8.45 4.25
C HIS A 275 12.85 9.27 5.31
N ALA A 276 14.16 9.47 5.14
CA ALA A 276 14.97 10.20 6.11
C ALA A 276 14.72 11.72 6.09
N GLY A 277 14.16 12.26 5.00
CA GLY A 277 14.05 13.70 4.76
C GLY A 277 12.65 14.29 4.87
N ARG A 278 11.68 13.57 5.47
CA ARG A 278 10.26 14.00 5.44
C ARG A 278 9.93 15.11 6.43
N ILE A 279 10.34 14.94 7.68
CA ILE A 279 10.00 15.87 8.76
C ILE A 279 11.09 16.93 8.92
N GLN A 280 12.35 16.51 8.81
CA GLN A 280 13.51 17.37 8.92
C GLN A 280 14.69 16.75 8.17
N PRO A 281 15.81 17.48 7.97
CA PRO A 281 16.99 16.95 7.30
C PRO A 281 17.52 15.70 8.00
N GLY A 282 17.58 14.58 7.27
CA GLY A 282 18.10 13.31 7.75
C GLY A 282 19.33 12.83 6.98
N LYS A 283 19.88 11.68 7.37
CA LYS A 283 21.02 11.03 6.70
C LYS A 283 20.63 9.69 6.11
N PHE A 284 21.12 9.43 4.90
CA PHE A 284 20.95 8.17 4.17
C PHE A 284 22.29 7.47 4.02
N PHE A 285 22.43 6.30 4.64
CA PHE A 285 23.65 5.49 4.59
C PHE A 285 23.46 4.34 3.60
N ARG A 286 24.28 4.31 2.55
CA ARG A 286 24.32 3.22 1.56
C ARG A 286 25.44 2.28 1.92
N VAL A 287 25.15 0.97 1.99
CA VAL A 287 26.18 -0.07 2.23
C VAL A 287 26.80 -0.56 0.90
N TYR A 288 26.69 0.24 -0.16
CA TYR A 288 27.19 -0.06 -1.50
C TYR A 288 27.83 1.17 -2.11
N THR A 289 28.76 0.96 -3.04
CA THR A 289 29.56 2.03 -3.63
C THR A 289 28.72 2.87 -4.61
N LYS A 290 29.19 4.10 -4.87
CA LYS A 290 28.62 4.94 -5.94
C LYS A 290 28.71 4.26 -7.31
N TRP A 291 29.76 3.46 -7.55
CA TRP A 291 29.92 2.72 -8.80
C TRP A 291 28.85 1.63 -8.94
N SER A 292 28.62 0.82 -7.91
CA SER A 292 27.54 -0.17 -7.88
C SER A 292 26.17 0.47 -8.12
N TYR A 293 25.90 1.61 -7.47
CA TYR A 293 24.64 2.34 -7.67
C TYR A 293 24.44 2.82 -9.11
N MET A 294 25.50 3.18 -9.83
CA MET A 294 25.38 3.71 -11.20
C MET A 294 25.43 2.63 -12.28
N ASN A 295 26.14 1.52 -12.03
CA ASN A 295 26.44 0.52 -13.07
C ASN A 295 25.81 -0.86 -12.82
N GLU A 296 25.52 -1.24 -11.56
CA GLU A 296 24.95 -2.55 -11.22
C GLU A 296 23.44 -2.48 -10.93
N MET A 297 22.92 -1.29 -10.62
CA MET A 297 21.50 -1.10 -10.27
C MET A 297 20.70 -0.56 -11.46
N GLU A 298 19.65 -1.29 -11.82
CA GLU A 298 18.67 -0.90 -12.83
C GLU A 298 17.98 0.43 -12.50
N GLU A 299 17.55 1.18 -13.51
CA GLU A 299 16.84 2.45 -13.27
C GLU A 299 15.51 2.27 -12.55
N GLY A 300 14.69 1.38 -13.09
CA GLY A 300 13.35 1.07 -12.62
C GLY A 300 13.21 -0.38 -12.19
N THR A 301 12.06 -0.70 -11.61
CA THR A 301 11.73 -2.09 -11.26
C THR A 301 10.95 -2.72 -12.39
N VAL A 302 11.38 -3.91 -12.82
CA VAL A 302 10.62 -4.71 -13.79
C VAL A 302 9.20 -4.98 -13.25
N PRO A 303 8.15 -4.65 -14.03
CA PRO A 303 6.76 -4.88 -13.66
C PRO A 303 6.50 -6.33 -13.23
N GLU A 304 5.65 -6.53 -12.22
CA GLU A 304 5.37 -7.86 -11.67
C GLU A 304 4.80 -8.83 -12.71
N LEU A 305 4.00 -8.31 -13.64
CA LEU A 305 3.41 -9.04 -14.76
C LEU A 305 4.45 -9.75 -15.64
N LEU A 306 5.68 -9.22 -15.74
CA LEU A 306 6.73 -9.79 -16.60
C LEU A 306 7.59 -10.84 -15.88
N ARG A 307 7.39 -11.04 -14.58
CA ARG A 307 8.31 -11.83 -13.73
C ARG A 307 7.61 -12.76 -12.74
N THR A 308 6.32 -12.96 -12.90
CA THR A 308 5.51 -13.84 -12.04
C THR A 308 4.75 -14.86 -12.87
N ASN A 309 4.33 -15.93 -12.21
CA ASN A 309 3.47 -16.94 -12.80
C ASN A 309 2.07 -16.33 -13.03
N LEU A 310 1.53 -16.47 -14.24
CA LEU A 310 0.27 -15.84 -14.65
C LEU A 310 -0.94 -16.77 -14.52
N SER A 311 -0.80 -18.03 -14.10
CA SER A 311 -1.91 -19.00 -14.00
C SER A 311 -3.10 -18.44 -13.22
N LYS A 312 -2.85 -17.71 -12.12
CA LYS A 312 -3.93 -17.10 -11.32
C LYS A 312 -4.62 -15.96 -12.07
N VAL A 313 -3.86 -15.16 -12.81
CA VAL A 313 -4.41 -14.06 -13.60
C VAL A 313 -5.23 -14.63 -14.75
N VAL A 314 -4.72 -15.65 -15.44
CA VAL A 314 -5.42 -16.35 -16.53
C VAL A 314 -6.72 -17.00 -16.03
N LEU A 315 -6.67 -17.71 -14.90
CA LEU A 315 -7.88 -18.29 -14.28
C LEU A 315 -8.92 -17.23 -13.92
N LEU A 316 -8.48 -16.08 -13.39
CA LEU A 316 -9.39 -14.97 -13.11
C LEU A 316 -10.01 -14.44 -14.41
N LEU A 317 -9.22 -14.20 -15.45
CA LEU A 317 -9.70 -13.71 -16.74
C LEU A 317 -10.71 -14.67 -17.36
N LEU A 318 -10.43 -15.98 -17.34
CA LEU A 318 -11.37 -17.03 -17.76
C LEU A 318 -12.66 -17.00 -16.95
N SER A 319 -12.59 -16.82 -15.63
CA SER A 319 -13.79 -16.70 -14.78
C SER A 319 -14.63 -15.46 -15.08
N LEU A 320 -14.01 -14.42 -15.64
CA LEU A 320 -14.68 -13.20 -16.11
C LEU A 320 -15.21 -13.34 -17.55
N GLY A 321 -15.02 -14.50 -18.19
CA GLY A 321 -15.43 -14.73 -19.58
C GLY A 321 -14.49 -14.10 -20.60
N ILE A 322 -13.25 -13.77 -20.21
CA ILE A 322 -12.21 -13.27 -21.11
C ILE A 322 -11.34 -14.46 -21.51
N ASP A 323 -11.49 -14.88 -22.75
CA ASP A 323 -10.84 -16.04 -23.37
C ASP A 323 -9.68 -15.65 -24.31
N ASN A 324 -9.71 -14.43 -24.87
CA ASN A 324 -8.64 -13.91 -25.70
C ASN A 324 -7.68 -13.03 -24.89
N PHE A 325 -6.57 -13.63 -24.46
CA PHE A 325 -5.53 -12.93 -23.68
C PHE A 325 -4.55 -12.14 -24.54
N ILE A 326 -4.44 -12.44 -25.84
CA ILE A 326 -3.43 -11.84 -26.73
C ILE A 326 -3.85 -10.43 -27.11
N ASP A 327 -5.14 -10.23 -27.34
CA ASP A 327 -5.70 -8.93 -27.76
C ASP A 327 -6.04 -8.00 -26.58
N LEU A 328 -5.68 -8.38 -25.35
CA LEU A 328 -5.83 -7.51 -24.19
C LEU A 328 -4.83 -6.35 -24.26
N ASP A 329 -5.33 -5.15 -24.02
CA ASP A 329 -4.52 -3.93 -24.02
C ASP A 329 -3.73 -3.79 -22.72
N PHE A 330 -2.63 -4.54 -22.61
CA PHE A 330 -1.72 -4.46 -21.48
C PHE A 330 -0.81 -3.24 -21.62
N ILE A 331 -0.65 -2.49 -20.51
CA ILE A 331 0.40 -1.45 -20.40
C ILE A 331 1.79 -2.07 -20.66
N TYR A 332 2.00 -3.30 -20.19
CA TYR A 332 3.17 -4.12 -20.49
C TYR A 332 2.71 -5.52 -20.84
N ALA A 333 2.79 -5.91 -22.12
CA ALA A 333 2.38 -7.25 -22.54
C ALA A 333 3.26 -8.32 -21.88
N PRO A 334 2.67 -9.35 -21.24
CA PRO A 334 3.44 -10.47 -20.70
C PRO A 334 4.09 -11.29 -21.84
N PRO A 335 5.20 -12.00 -21.57
CA PRO A 335 5.81 -12.89 -22.55
C PRO A 335 4.80 -13.97 -23.01
N PRO A 336 4.69 -14.25 -24.32
CA PRO A 336 3.78 -15.28 -24.84
C PRO A 336 3.99 -16.64 -24.19
N GLU A 337 5.24 -17.01 -23.90
CA GLU A 337 5.58 -18.28 -23.23
C GLU A 337 5.03 -18.34 -21.81
N ALA A 338 5.01 -17.21 -21.09
CA ALA A 338 4.46 -17.13 -19.74
C ALA A 338 2.94 -17.27 -19.75
N LEU A 339 2.26 -16.71 -20.75
CA LEU A 339 0.82 -16.91 -20.96
C LEU A 339 0.51 -18.35 -21.35
N LEU A 340 1.24 -18.93 -22.31
CA LEU A 340 1.04 -20.30 -22.77
C LEU A 340 1.24 -21.34 -21.66
N HIS A 341 2.25 -21.15 -20.81
CA HIS A 341 2.46 -22.03 -19.64
C HIS A 341 1.42 -21.85 -18.53
N SER A 342 0.63 -20.77 -18.58
CA SER A 342 -0.38 -20.43 -17.58
C SER A 342 -1.79 -20.88 -17.98
N LEU A 343 -2.00 -21.24 -19.25
CA LEU A 343 -3.18 -21.93 -19.79
C LEU A 343 -3.11 -23.42 -19.48
#